data_AF-A0AAN6IAK6-F1
#
_entry.id   AF-A0AAN6IAK6-F1
#
_cell.length_a   1.000
_cell.length_b   1.000
_cell.length_c   1.000
_cell.angle_alpha   90.00
_cell.angle_beta   90.00
_cell.angle_gamma   90.00
#
_symmetry.space_group_name_H-M   'P 1'
#
loop_
_entity.id
_entity.type
_entity.pdbx_description
1 polymer ?
#
loop_
_entity_poly.entity_id
_entity_poly.type
_entity_poly.pdbx_seq_one_letter_code
_entity_poly.pdbx_strand_id
1 'polypeptide(L)'
;MEAHPDHTALLHILAIYQVHWLYILRNIIPMSGEPGAFWIVTAPMPNFDEIATINISGHEVPLPAYWKIVDLVAQGKREEDIVKLVTQHTGARTLKVVTDVVKSVVENQRHIDTTSTPSSSSRLSLPFARPKRVSAYRAARIAARRDLEAAEQKFKSAKDQEKKLLNNAIALTRERERLEKKNMTTDERRQTLSAIEDEMKVVLRRHKEVEAQVEYAKTLTVIHRASLA
;
A
#
# COMPACT_ATOMS: atom_id res chain seq x y z
N MET A 1 27.80 -10.73 -49.80
CA MET A 1 26.41 -11.14 -49.48
C MET A 1 26.21 -10.75 -48.03
N GLU A 2 25.73 -9.53 -47.82
CA GLU A 2 24.33 -9.23 -47.40
C GLU A 2 24.14 -9.53 -45.91
N ALA A 3 23.67 -8.64 -45.02
CA ALA A 3 23.39 -7.21 -45.03
C ALA A 3 23.34 -6.77 -43.55
N HIS A 4 23.78 -5.55 -43.24
CA HIS A 4 23.45 -4.83 -41.99
C HIS A 4 22.22 -3.95 -42.27
N PRO A 5 21.31 -3.69 -41.29
CA PRO A 5 21.53 -2.54 -40.41
C PRO A 5 20.96 -2.64 -38.97
N ASP A 6 21.55 -1.80 -38.09
CA ASP A 6 20.97 -1.01 -36.99
C ASP A 6 19.82 -1.53 -36.11
N HIS A 7 20.13 -1.72 -34.81
CA HIS A 7 19.32 -1.20 -33.69
C HIS A 7 20.20 -0.99 -32.44
N THR A 8 21.24 -0.17 -32.59
CA THR A 8 21.70 0.67 -31.48
C THR A 8 20.72 1.83 -31.37
N ALA A 9 20.23 2.10 -30.15
CA ALA A 9 19.30 3.15 -29.77
C ALA A 9 17.79 2.84 -29.90
N LEU A 10 17.29 1.93 -29.05
CA LEU A 10 16.00 2.11 -28.39
C LEU A 10 16.04 1.43 -27.00
N LEU A 11 16.33 2.26 -25.97
CA LEU A 11 16.05 2.05 -24.55
C LEU A 11 17.19 1.50 -23.66
N HIS A 12 18.29 2.26 -23.59
CA HIS A 12 18.65 2.79 -22.27
C HIS A 12 17.59 3.83 -21.89
N ILE A 13 17.13 3.81 -20.63
CA ILE A 13 16.10 4.65 -19.98
C ILE A 13 14.75 3.92 -19.79
N LEU A 14 14.71 3.08 -18.76
CA LEU A 14 13.74 3.07 -17.65
C LEU A 14 14.18 1.88 -16.76
N ALA A 15 15.13 2.10 -15.86
CA ALA A 15 14.81 2.53 -14.50
C ALA A 15 13.80 1.58 -13.84
N ILE A 16 14.31 0.76 -12.92
CA ILE A 16 13.68 0.42 -11.65
C ILE A 16 12.19 0.15 -11.81
N TYR A 17 11.81 -1.09 -12.13
CA TYR A 17 10.70 -1.82 -11.51
C TYR A 17 10.48 -3.14 -12.26
N GLN A 18 10.30 -4.17 -11.44
CA GLN A 18 9.34 -5.26 -11.60
C GLN A 18 9.74 -6.60 -12.29
N VAL A 19 9.41 -7.64 -11.51
CA VAL A 19 9.02 -9.02 -11.86
C VAL A 19 10.10 -10.12 -11.92
N HIS A 20 10.63 -10.43 -10.75
CA HIS A 20 10.77 -11.81 -10.24
C HIS A 20 10.77 -11.63 -8.71
N TRP A 21 9.69 -11.91 -7.98
CA TRP A 21 9.31 -13.26 -7.59
C TRP A 21 7.79 -13.42 -7.55
N LEU A 22 7.25 -14.01 -8.60
CA LEU A 22 5.87 -14.46 -8.73
C LEU A 22 5.78 -15.93 -8.25
N TYR A 23 6.18 -16.19 -6.99
CA TYR A 23 6.23 -17.57 -6.45
C TYR A 23 5.62 -17.78 -5.05
N ILE A 24 4.90 -16.80 -4.49
CA ILE A 24 4.24 -16.96 -3.18
C ILE A 24 2.76 -16.58 -3.25
N LEU A 25 2.03 -17.09 -4.24
CA LEU A 25 0.56 -17.04 -4.25
C LEU A 25 -0.08 -18.33 -4.81
N ARG A 26 0.59 -19.48 -4.68
CA ARG A 26 0.01 -20.76 -5.15
C ARG A 26 0.39 -22.01 -4.36
N ASN A 27 0.47 -21.92 -3.03
CA ASN A 27 0.48 -23.11 -2.17
C ASN A 27 -0.15 -22.83 -0.80
N ILE A 28 -1.47 -22.96 -0.74
CA ILE A 28 -2.15 -23.55 0.43
C ILE A 28 -2.15 -25.06 0.17
N ILE A 29 -0.96 -25.69 0.20
CA ILE A 29 -0.76 -27.14 0.24
C ILE A 29 0.56 -27.36 1.00
N PRO A 30 0.61 -28.24 2.02
CA PRO A 30 1.81 -28.50 2.81
C PRO A 30 2.82 -29.26 1.94
N MET A 31 3.89 -28.60 1.50
CA MET A 31 5.02 -29.24 0.83
C MET A 31 6.32 -28.78 1.49
N SER A 32 6.49 -29.23 2.72
CA SER A 32 7.75 -29.55 3.38
C SER A 32 7.38 -30.54 4.47
N GLY A 33 7.93 -31.74 4.44
CA GLY A 33 7.58 -32.89 5.29
C GLY A 33 7.94 -32.75 6.77
N GLU A 34 7.97 -31.52 7.30
CA GLU A 34 8.11 -31.27 8.72
C GLU A 34 6.91 -30.44 9.20
N PRO A 35 5.97 -31.03 9.96
CA PRO A 35 4.87 -30.30 10.57
C PRO A 35 5.44 -29.36 11.64
N GLY A 36 5.76 -28.12 11.26
CA GLY A 36 6.27 -27.11 12.21
C GLY A 36 7.06 -25.94 11.63
N ALA A 37 7.52 -26.01 10.38
CA ALA A 37 8.39 -24.98 9.82
C ALA A 37 7.62 -23.77 9.24
N PHE A 38 7.97 -22.55 9.68
CA PHE A 38 7.48 -21.29 9.13
C PHE A 38 8.62 -20.27 9.04
N TRP A 39 8.57 -19.37 8.07
CA TRP A 39 9.65 -18.44 7.75
C TRP A 39 9.35 -17.06 8.31
N ILE A 40 10.21 -16.55 9.19
CA ILE A 40 10.15 -15.17 9.68
C ILE A 40 11.10 -14.33 8.83
N VAL A 41 10.55 -13.49 7.95
CA VAL A 41 11.34 -12.49 7.22
C VAL A 41 11.36 -11.22 8.08
N THR A 42 12.54 -10.79 8.51
CA THR A 42 12.69 -9.57 9.31
C THR A 42 13.36 -8.52 8.45
N ALA A 43 12.57 -7.62 7.86
CA ALA A 43 13.09 -6.51 7.08
C ALA A 43 12.99 -5.21 7.90
N PRO A 44 14.01 -4.34 7.88
CA PRO A 44 13.96 -3.01 8.50
C PRO A 44 13.04 -2.02 7.75
N MET A 45 12.47 -2.44 6.62
CA MET A 45 11.44 -1.72 5.85
C MET A 45 10.29 -2.70 5.53
N PRO A 46 9.03 -2.23 5.50
CA PRO A 46 7.89 -3.05 5.16
C PRO A 46 8.05 -3.54 3.71
N ASN A 47 8.34 -4.83 3.54
CA ASN A 47 8.40 -5.49 2.22
C ASN A 47 7.21 -6.45 2.05
N PHE A 48 6.12 -6.16 2.76
CA PHE A 48 4.92 -6.99 2.89
C PHE A 48 3.71 -6.22 2.33
N ASP A 49 3.72 -5.89 1.05
CA ASP A 49 2.72 -5.02 0.42
C ASP A 49 1.26 -5.51 0.56
N GLU A 50 1.04 -6.78 0.95
CA GLU A 50 -0.29 -7.39 1.08
C GLU A 50 -0.50 -8.20 2.38
N ILE A 51 0.48 -8.29 3.28
CA ILE A 51 0.36 -9.09 4.51
C ILE A 51 0.37 -8.16 5.71
N ALA A 52 -0.68 -8.24 6.54
CA ALA A 52 -0.75 -7.49 7.78
C ALA A 52 0.44 -7.85 8.70
N THR A 53 1.16 -6.82 9.15
CA THR A 53 2.32 -6.93 10.04
C THR A 53 2.02 -6.35 11.43
N ILE A 54 2.77 -6.82 12.43
CA ILE A 54 2.80 -6.28 13.78
C ILE A 54 4.24 -5.90 14.13
N ASN A 55 4.41 -4.75 14.81
CA ASN A 55 5.72 -4.33 15.29
C ASN A 55 6.00 -4.95 16.66
N ILE A 56 7.05 -5.77 16.75
CA ILE A 56 7.51 -6.47 17.95
C ILE A 56 8.98 -6.14 18.16
N SER A 57 9.32 -5.51 19.28
CA SER A 57 10.71 -5.14 19.62
C SER A 57 11.43 -4.30 18.54
N GLY A 58 10.69 -3.49 17.76
CA GLY A 58 11.25 -2.69 16.67
C GLY A 58 11.39 -3.43 15.34
N HIS A 59 10.85 -4.65 15.24
CA HIS A 59 10.86 -5.47 14.05
C HIS A 59 9.43 -5.68 13.53
N GLU A 60 9.23 -5.53 12.22
CA GLU A 60 7.96 -5.88 11.59
C GLU A 60 7.87 -7.39 11.37
N VAL A 61 6.88 -8.01 12.00
CA VAL A 61 6.62 -9.43 11.95
C VAL A 61 5.27 -9.66 11.27
N PRO A 62 5.18 -10.52 10.23
CA PRO A 62 3.90 -10.89 9.63
C PRO A 62 2.97 -11.56 10.65
N LEU A 63 1.68 -11.22 10.63
CA LEU A 63 0.70 -11.82 11.54
C LEU A 63 0.69 -13.37 11.50
N PRO A 64 0.80 -14.06 10.35
CA PRO A 64 0.88 -15.52 10.32
C PRO A 64 2.07 -16.08 11.12
N ALA A 65 3.22 -15.40 11.08
CA ALA A 65 4.41 -15.80 11.84
C ALA A 65 4.21 -15.57 13.35
N TYR A 66 3.61 -14.43 13.73
CA TYR A 66 3.27 -14.14 15.12
C TYR A 66 2.36 -15.22 15.71
N TRP A 67 1.24 -15.54 15.04
CA TRP A 67 0.30 -16.56 15.51
C TRP A 67 0.92 -17.94 15.59
N LYS A 68 1.88 -18.25 14.70
CA LYS A 68 2.57 -19.54 14.75
C LYS A 68 3.52 -19.66 15.94
N ILE A 69 4.19 -18.58 16.33
CA ILE A 69 4.98 -18.54 17.57
C ILE A 69 4.06 -18.74 18.77
N VAL A 70 2.92 -18.06 18.82
CA VAL A 70 1.92 -18.22 19.90
C VAL A 70 1.42 -19.67 19.99
N ASP A 71 1.10 -20.30 18.86
CA ASP A 71 0.68 -21.71 18.79
C ASP A 71 1.76 -22.65 19.34
N LEU A 72 3.04 -22.42 19.02
CA LEU A 72 4.15 -23.22 19.56
C LEU A 72 4.33 -23.03 21.07
N VAL A 73 4.15 -21.80 21.58
CA VAL A 73 4.17 -21.53 23.02
C VAL A 73 3.00 -22.23 23.72
N ALA A 74 1.80 -22.19 23.13
CA ALA A 74 0.62 -22.87 23.66
C ALA A 74 0.78 -24.40 23.67
N GLN A 75 1.54 -24.96 22.73
CA GLN A 75 1.94 -26.38 22.70
C GLN A 75 3.03 -26.74 23.73
N GLY A 76 3.46 -25.80 24.57
CA GLY A 76 4.46 -26.01 25.62
C GLY A 76 5.89 -26.10 25.10
N LYS A 77 6.18 -25.61 23.90
CA LYS A 77 7.56 -25.54 23.39
C LYS A 77 8.32 -24.45 24.15
N ARG A 78 9.57 -24.76 24.52
CA ARG A 78 10.45 -23.79 25.18
C ARG A 78 10.95 -22.76 24.17
N GLU A 79 11.25 -21.57 24.67
CA GLU A 79 11.70 -20.43 23.86
C GLU A 79 12.89 -20.80 22.96
N GLU A 80 13.87 -21.53 23.51
CA GLU A 80 15.09 -21.93 22.80
C GLU A 80 14.81 -22.92 21.67
N ASP A 81 13.79 -23.78 21.86
CA ASP A 81 13.39 -24.77 20.86
C ASP A 81 12.64 -24.09 19.70
N ILE A 82 11.85 -23.05 19.98
CA ILE A 82 11.18 -22.21 18.97
C ILE A 82 12.21 -21.41 18.17
N VAL A 83 13.18 -20.76 18.84
CA VAL A 83 14.25 -20.01 18.17
C VAL A 83 15.07 -20.92 17.26
N LYS A 84 15.39 -22.15 17.70
CA LYS A 84 16.11 -23.13 16.87
C LYS A 84 15.33 -23.51 15.61
N LEU A 85 14.03 -23.81 15.76
CA LEU A 85 13.15 -24.15 14.63
C LEU A 85 13.10 -23.04 13.58
N VAL A 86 13.02 -21.78 14.01
CA VAL A 86 12.96 -20.63 13.11
C VAL A 86 14.34 -20.31 12.49
N THR A 87 15.41 -20.46 13.27
CA THR A 87 16.79 -20.12 12.82
C THR A 87 17.36 -21.17 11.86
N GLN A 88 16.97 -22.45 12.00
CA GLN A 88 17.35 -23.53 11.08
C GLN A 88 17.05 -23.18 9.61
N HIS A 89 16.02 -22.37 9.40
CA HIS A 89 15.54 -21.96 8.09
C HIS A 89 16.01 -20.55 7.69
N THR A 90 16.10 -19.61 8.63
CA THR A 90 16.44 -18.20 8.33
C THR A 90 17.95 -17.87 8.36
N GLY A 91 18.78 -18.77 8.92
CA GLY A 91 20.23 -18.64 9.00
C GLY A 91 20.75 -17.87 10.22
N ALA A 92 22.04 -17.97 10.51
CA ALA A 92 22.64 -17.43 11.74
C ALA A 92 22.62 -15.89 11.85
N ARG A 93 22.42 -15.17 10.73
CA ARG A 93 22.41 -13.69 10.70
C ARG A 93 21.15 -13.09 11.34
N THR A 94 20.05 -13.83 11.38
CA THR A 94 18.76 -13.40 11.94
C THR A 94 18.51 -13.92 13.35
N LEU A 95 19.42 -14.72 13.91
CA LEU A 95 19.31 -15.35 15.24
C LEU A 95 18.93 -14.34 16.33
N LYS A 96 19.64 -13.20 16.39
CA LYS A 96 19.41 -12.16 17.39
C LYS A 96 17.98 -11.60 17.31
N VAL A 97 17.55 -11.25 16.11
CA VAL A 97 16.21 -10.70 15.85
C VAL A 97 15.12 -11.72 16.18
N VAL A 98 15.28 -12.96 15.74
CA VAL A 98 14.34 -14.05 16.03
C VAL A 98 14.25 -14.29 17.54
N THR A 99 15.37 -14.24 18.25
CA THR A 99 15.40 -14.40 19.71
C THR A 99 14.63 -13.27 20.40
N ASP A 100 14.85 -12.02 19.98
CA ASP A 100 14.18 -10.85 20.54
C ASP A 100 12.67 -10.86 20.28
N VAL A 101 12.25 -11.31 19.10
CA VAL A 101 10.83 -11.48 18.74
C VAL A 101 10.20 -12.61 19.54
N VAL A 102 10.78 -13.82 19.55
CA VAL A 102 10.22 -14.98 20.26
C VAL A 102 10.10 -14.69 21.75
N LYS A 103 11.14 -14.11 22.36
CA LYS A 103 11.11 -13.72 23.77
C LYS A 103 9.99 -12.74 24.09
N SER A 104 9.80 -11.72 23.24
CA SER A 104 8.71 -10.75 23.42
C SER A 104 7.32 -11.41 23.26
N VAL A 105 7.16 -12.33 22.31
CA VAL A 105 5.90 -13.07 22.12
C VAL A 105 5.60 -13.97 23.32
N VAL A 106 6.59 -14.69 23.84
CA VAL A 106 6.44 -15.58 24.99
C VAL A 106 6.13 -14.78 26.26
N GLU A 107 6.81 -13.66 26.48
CA GLU A 107 6.53 -12.77 27.60
C GLU A 107 5.11 -12.21 27.54
N ASN A 108 4.66 -11.78 26.36
CA ASN A 108 3.28 -11.34 26.14
C ASN A 108 2.27 -12.47 26.43
N GLN A 109 2.55 -13.70 25.98
CA GLN A 109 1.69 -14.85 26.24
C GLN A 109 1.65 -15.16 27.75
N ARG A 110 2.79 -15.13 28.43
CA ARG A 110 2.87 -15.29 29.89
C ARG A 110 2.04 -14.24 30.61
N HIS A 111 2.06 -12.98 30.18
CA HIS A 111 1.22 -11.93 30.77
C HIS A 111 -0.27 -12.25 30.61
N ILE A 112 -0.69 -12.70 29.42
CA ILE A 112 -2.09 -13.11 29.14
C ILE A 112 -2.50 -14.28 30.05
N ASP A 113 -1.64 -15.30 30.16
CA ASP A 113 -1.87 -16.51 30.95
C ASP A 113 -1.89 -16.23 32.46
N THR A 114 -1.05 -15.30 32.92
CA THR A 114 -1.02 -14.87 34.33
C THR A 114 -2.29 -14.11 34.73
N THR A 115 -2.87 -13.31 33.82
CA THR A 115 -4.19 -12.68 34.05
C THR A 115 -5.37 -13.66 34.03
N SER A 116 -5.18 -14.88 33.54
CA SER A 116 -6.25 -15.87 33.37
C SER A 116 -6.23 -17.00 34.41
N THR A 117 -5.31 -16.96 35.39
CA THR A 117 -5.32 -17.91 36.52
C THR A 117 -6.34 -17.45 37.59
N PRO A 118 -7.45 -18.17 37.84
CA PRO A 118 -8.47 -17.74 38.79
C PRO A 118 -8.07 -18.14 40.21
N SER A 119 -7.34 -17.28 40.92
CA SER A 119 -7.17 -17.44 42.36
C SER A 119 -8.46 -17.06 43.10
N SER A 120 -9.13 -18.10 43.63
CA SER A 120 -10.11 -18.10 44.72
C SER A 120 -11.25 -17.05 44.74
N SER A 121 -12.48 -17.55 44.64
CA SER A 121 -13.55 -17.26 45.61
C SER A 121 -13.69 -15.80 46.09
N SER A 122 -14.18 -14.92 45.22
CA SER A 122 -15.30 -14.06 45.59
C SER A 122 -15.97 -13.59 44.30
N ARG A 123 -17.30 -13.68 44.25
CA ARG A 123 -18.09 -12.90 43.31
C ARG A 123 -17.85 -11.42 43.61
N LEU A 124 -16.83 -10.84 43.01
CA LEU A 124 -16.83 -9.43 42.68
C LEU A 124 -16.99 -9.39 41.18
N SER A 125 -18.22 -9.08 40.76
CA SER A 125 -18.49 -8.56 39.44
C SER A 125 -17.46 -7.46 39.15
N LEU A 126 -16.40 -7.82 38.42
CA LEU A 126 -15.55 -6.82 37.80
C LEU A 126 -16.50 -6.00 36.93
N PRO A 127 -16.67 -4.69 37.20
CA PRO A 127 -17.43 -3.87 36.29
C PRO A 127 -16.73 -4.05 34.95
N PHE A 128 -17.45 -4.54 33.94
CA PHE A 128 -17.01 -4.55 32.56
C PHE A 128 -16.42 -3.15 32.35
N ALA A 129 -15.10 -3.04 32.33
CA ALA A 129 -14.44 -1.75 32.24
C ALA A 129 -14.79 -1.31 30.84
N ARG A 130 -15.86 -0.52 30.73
CA ARG A 130 -16.39 -0.05 29.45
C ARG A 130 -15.17 0.42 28.68
N PRO A 131 -14.92 -0.10 27.47
CA PRO A 131 -13.73 0.26 26.71
C PRO A 131 -13.59 1.77 26.80
N LYS A 132 -12.48 2.24 27.39
CA LYS A 132 -12.26 3.65 27.74
C LYS A 132 -12.81 4.46 26.59
N ARG A 133 -13.96 5.14 26.80
CA ARG A 133 -14.60 5.96 25.78
C ARG A 133 -13.47 6.75 25.16
N VAL A 134 -13.14 6.46 23.90
CA VAL A 134 -12.13 7.21 23.17
C VAL A 134 -12.54 8.66 23.40
N SER A 135 -11.71 9.45 24.08
CA SER A 135 -12.10 10.80 24.44
C SER A 135 -12.63 11.46 23.17
N ALA A 136 -13.73 12.21 23.26
CA ALA A 136 -14.35 12.83 22.08
C ALA A 136 -13.28 13.54 21.21
N TYR A 137 -12.26 14.09 21.87
CA TYR A 137 -11.03 14.60 21.28
C TYR A 137 -10.23 13.59 20.43
N ARG A 138 -9.90 12.40 20.93
CA ARG A 138 -9.15 11.38 20.17
C ARG A 138 -9.99 10.81 19.02
N ALA A 139 -11.31 10.68 19.18
CA ALA A 139 -12.20 10.27 18.10
C ALA A 139 -12.29 11.33 16.99
N ALA A 140 -12.45 12.60 17.36
CA ALA A 140 -12.45 13.72 16.43
C ALA A 140 -11.13 13.85 15.66
N ARG A 141 -9.99 13.64 16.32
CA ARG A 141 -8.67 13.70 15.67
C ARG A 141 -8.45 12.58 14.65
N ILE A 142 -8.98 11.38 14.90
CA ILE A 142 -8.93 10.27 13.93
C ILE A 142 -9.85 10.56 12.74
N ALA A 143 -11.07 11.07 12.99
CA ALA A 143 -11.98 11.48 11.92
C ALA A 143 -11.38 12.58 11.04
N ALA A 144 -10.83 13.63 11.64
CA ALA A 144 -10.20 14.73 10.90
C ALA A 144 -8.99 14.29 10.05
N ARG A 145 -8.22 13.28 10.50
CA ARG A 145 -7.14 12.68 9.68
C ARG A 145 -7.68 11.94 8.46
N ARG A 146 -8.75 11.17 8.62
CA ARG A 146 -9.41 10.49 7.50
C ARG A 146 -10.00 11.49 6.50
N ASP A 147 -10.58 12.58 6.99
CA ASP A 147 -11.12 13.64 6.14
C ASP A 147 -10.02 14.35 5.35
N LEU A 148 -8.84 14.59 5.98
CA LEU A 148 -7.68 15.13 5.30
C LEU A 148 -7.17 14.17 4.20
N GLU A 149 -6.99 12.89 4.51
CA GLU A 149 -6.56 11.88 3.52
C GLU A 149 -7.52 11.81 2.33
N ALA A 150 -8.83 11.85 2.59
CA ALA A 150 -9.85 11.87 1.54
C ALA A 150 -9.78 13.16 0.69
N ALA A 151 -9.54 14.32 1.30
CA ALA A 151 -9.36 15.58 0.58
C ALA A 151 -8.10 15.58 -0.29
N GLU A 152 -6.98 15.07 0.23
CA GLU A 152 -5.72 14.93 -0.53
C GLU A 152 -5.87 13.97 -1.71
N GLN A 153 -6.60 12.86 -1.54
CA GLN A 153 -6.86 11.92 -2.63
C GLN A 153 -7.74 12.52 -3.72
N LYS A 154 -8.76 13.31 -3.35
CA LYS A 154 -9.58 14.08 -4.30
C LYS A 154 -8.74 15.10 -5.07
N PHE A 155 -7.84 15.81 -4.38
CA PHE A 155 -6.93 16.77 -5.01
C PHE A 155 -6.00 16.09 -6.03
N LYS A 156 -5.37 14.97 -5.66
CA LYS A 156 -4.54 14.17 -6.59
C LYS A 156 -5.34 13.69 -7.80
N SER A 157 -6.54 13.17 -7.57
CA SER A 157 -7.40 12.69 -8.66
C SER A 157 -7.80 13.80 -9.63
N ALA A 158 -8.13 14.99 -9.11
CA ALA A 158 -8.44 16.16 -9.94
C ALA A 158 -7.21 16.64 -10.76
N LYS A 159 -6.02 16.63 -10.14
CA LYS A 159 -4.73 16.90 -10.81
C LYS A 159 -4.45 15.92 -11.95
N ASP A 160 -4.72 14.63 -11.74
CA ASP A 160 -4.52 13.61 -12.79
C ASP A 160 -5.52 13.79 -13.95
N GLN A 161 -6.75 14.22 -13.66
CA GLN A 161 -7.73 14.55 -14.69
C GLN A 161 -7.34 15.80 -15.49
N GLU A 162 -6.84 16.85 -14.82
CA GLU A 162 -6.30 18.06 -15.46
C GLU A 162 -5.20 17.69 -16.46
N LYS A 163 -4.24 16.86 -16.04
CA LYS A 163 -3.15 16.37 -16.89
C LYS A 163 -3.65 15.61 -18.11
N LYS A 164 -4.66 14.75 -17.96
CA LYS A 164 -5.27 14.02 -19.09
C LYS A 164 -5.90 14.97 -20.11
N LEU A 165 -6.62 15.98 -19.65
CA LEU A 165 -7.24 16.97 -20.53
C LEU A 165 -6.21 17.80 -21.30
N LEU A 166 -5.13 18.22 -20.63
CA LEU A 166 -4.03 18.93 -21.27
C LEU A 166 -3.34 18.05 -22.34
N ASN A 167 -3.10 16.78 -22.05
CA ASN A 167 -2.54 15.85 -23.03
C ASN A 167 -3.46 15.67 -24.25
N ASN A 168 -4.79 15.59 -24.03
CA ASN A 168 -5.75 15.50 -25.11
C ASN A 168 -5.75 16.77 -25.98
N ALA A 169 -5.68 17.96 -25.38
CA ALA A 169 -5.58 19.22 -26.12
C ALA A 169 -4.30 19.28 -26.98
N ILE A 170 -3.16 18.82 -26.45
CA ILE A 170 -1.91 18.72 -27.22
C ILE A 170 -2.06 17.74 -28.39
N ALA A 171 -2.69 16.59 -28.17
CA ALA A 171 -2.92 15.60 -29.21
C ALA A 171 -3.81 16.15 -30.35
N LEU A 172 -4.93 16.79 -30.00
CA LEU A 172 -5.83 17.44 -30.97
C LEU A 172 -5.12 18.55 -31.75
N THR A 173 -4.26 19.33 -31.10
CA THR A 173 -3.46 20.37 -31.77
C THR A 173 -2.50 19.77 -32.79
N ARG A 174 -1.79 18.69 -32.43
CA ARG A 174 -0.91 17.97 -33.35
C ARG A 174 -1.67 17.34 -34.50
N GLU A 175 -2.87 16.83 -34.24
CA GLU A 175 -3.72 16.26 -35.29
C GLU A 175 -4.18 17.32 -36.28
N ARG A 176 -4.58 18.50 -35.79
CA ARG A 176 -4.88 19.67 -36.63
C ARG A 176 -3.69 20.05 -37.52
N GLU A 177 -2.49 20.20 -36.94
CA GLU A 177 -1.26 20.52 -37.68
C GLU A 177 -0.93 19.45 -38.74
N ARG A 178 -1.24 18.17 -38.46
CA ARG A 178 -1.04 17.07 -39.40
C ARG A 178 -2.02 17.15 -40.57
N LEU A 179 -3.26 17.54 -40.34
CA LEU A 179 -4.27 17.70 -41.39
C LEU A 179 -3.95 18.87 -42.32
N GLU A 180 -3.36 19.95 -41.81
CA GLU A 180 -2.90 21.08 -42.63
C GLU A 180 -1.82 20.63 -43.64
N LYS A 181 -0.97 19.66 -43.28
CA LYS A 181 0.09 19.10 -44.13
C LYS A 181 -0.39 18.00 -45.08
N LYS A 182 -1.58 17.45 -44.88
CA LYS A 182 -2.11 16.33 -45.67
C LYS A 182 -2.83 16.86 -46.92
N ASN A 183 -2.54 16.27 -48.08
CA ASN A 183 -3.30 16.51 -49.29
C ASN A 183 -4.68 15.83 -49.17
N MET A 184 -5.72 16.63 -49.00
CA MET A 184 -7.12 16.23 -48.85
C MET A 184 -7.98 17.15 -49.70
N THR A 185 -9.18 16.72 -50.07
CA THR A 185 -10.14 17.62 -50.72
C THR A 185 -10.59 18.71 -49.74
N THR A 186 -10.93 19.89 -50.26
CA THR A 186 -11.25 21.07 -49.44
C THR A 186 -12.43 20.83 -48.49
N ASP A 187 -13.43 20.08 -48.94
CA ASP A 187 -14.63 19.77 -48.15
C ASP A 187 -14.34 18.75 -47.02
N GLU A 188 -13.59 17.68 -47.32
CA GLU A 188 -13.16 16.71 -46.30
C GLU A 188 -12.28 17.37 -45.23
N ARG A 189 -11.39 18.27 -45.65
CA ARG A 189 -10.55 19.06 -44.74
C ARG A 189 -11.40 19.96 -43.84
N ARG A 190 -12.42 20.62 -44.40
CA ARG A 190 -13.32 21.49 -43.62
C ARG A 190 -14.11 20.71 -42.58
N GLN A 191 -14.64 19.54 -42.95
CA GLN A 191 -15.41 18.69 -42.04
C GLN A 191 -14.54 18.13 -40.91
N THR A 192 -13.33 17.67 -41.22
CA THR A 192 -12.39 17.12 -40.21
C THR A 192 -11.86 18.21 -39.28
N LEU A 193 -11.53 19.39 -39.79
CA LEU A 193 -11.14 20.52 -38.94
C LEU A 193 -12.29 20.98 -38.02
N SER A 194 -13.52 21.06 -38.53
CA SER A 194 -14.68 21.42 -37.72
C SER A 194 -14.91 20.42 -36.58
N ALA A 195 -14.75 19.12 -36.84
CA ALA A 195 -14.87 18.09 -35.81
C ALA A 195 -13.81 18.26 -34.71
N ILE A 196 -12.55 18.52 -35.08
CA ILE A 196 -11.46 18.77 -34.13
C ILE A 196 -11.70 20.05 -33.32
N GLU A 197 -12.20 21.11 -33.94
CA GLU A 197 -12.55 22.35 -33.23
C GLU A 197 -13.65 22.14 -32.21
N ASP A 198 -14.66 21.34 -32.54
CA ASP A 198 -15.75 21.02 -31.62
C ASP A 198 -15.28 20.13 -30.46
N GLU A 199 -14.42 19.15 -30.73
CA GLU A 199 -13.75 18.37 -29.68
C GLU A 199 -12.87 19.25 -28.79
N MET A 200 -12.12 20.19 -29.37
CA MET A 200 -11.30 21.14 -28.61
C MET A 200 -12.16 22.02 -27.69
N LYS A 201 -13.32 22.51 -28.16
CA LYS A 201 -14.27 23.25 -27.32
C LYS A 201 -14.80 22.41 -26.17
N VAL A 202 -15.01 21.11 -26.37
CA VAL A 202 -15.42 20.18 -25.30
C VAL A 202 -14.30 20.03 -24.27
N VAL A 203 -13.07 19.80 -24.72
CA VAL A 203 -11.90 19.68 -23.83
C VAL A 203 -11.70 20.93 -23.00
N LEU A 204 -11.79 22.12 -23.59
CA LEU A 204 -11.65 23.40 -22.88
C LEU A 204 -12.75 23.62 -21.84
N ARG A 205 -14.01 23.30 -22.16
CA ARG A 205 -15.10 23.36 -21.17
C ARG A 205 -14.84 22.42 -20.00
N ARG A 206 -14.43 21.19 -20.30
CA ARG A 206 -14.09 20.18 -19.28
C ARG A 206 -12.89 20.61 -18.43
N HIS A 207 -11.90 21.25 -19.04
CA HIS A 207 -10.73 21.78 -18.33
C HIS A 207 -11.15 22.82 -17.29
N LYS A 208 -12.01 23.77 -17.66
CA LYS A 208 -12.53 24.78 -16.74
C LYS A 208 -13.29 24.17 -15.57
N GLU A 209 -14.08 23.11 -15.81
CA GLU A 209 -14.75 22.36 -14.74
C GLU A 209 -13.76 21.70 -13.79
N VAL A 210 -12.69 21.09 -14.33
CA VAL A 210 -11.65 20.43 -13.52
C VAL A 210 -10.80 21.45 -12.75
N GLU A 211 -10.46 22.59 -13.33
CA GLU A 211 -9.76 23.68 -12.62
C GLU A 211 -10.55 24.14 -11.38
N ALA A 212 -11.87 24.31 -11.51
CA ALA A 212 -12.72 24.64 -10.39
C ALA A 212 -12.70 23.54 -9.31
N GLN A 213 -12.67 22.27 -9.71
CA GLN A 213 -12.54 21.14 -8.78
C GLN A 213 -11.17 21.09 -8.09
N VAL A 214 -10.09 21.40 -8.81
CA VAL A 214 -8.72 21.46 -8.27
C VAL A 214 -8.63 22.56 -7.20
N GLU A 215 -9.12 23.76 -7.49
CA GLU A 215 -9.11 24.87 -6.52
C GLU A 215 -10.02 24.57 -5.30
N TYR A 216 -11.18 23.97 -5.52
CA TYR A 216 -12.04 23.51 -4.43
C TYR A 216 -11.35 22.47 -3.54
N ALA A 217 -10.75 21.42 -4.14
CA ALA A 217 -10.08 20.37 -3.40
C ALA A 217 -8.83 20.87 -2.66
N LYS A 218 -8.10 21.82 -3.25
CA LYS A 218 -6.97 22.52 -2.60
C LYS A 218 -7.42 23.29 -1.38
N THR A 219 -8.49 24.07 -1.51
CA THR A 219 -9.08 24.83 -0.39
C THR A 219 -9.53 23.89 0.74
N LEU A 220 -10.20 22.80 0.39
CA LEU A 220 -10.65 21.78 1.34
C LEU A 220 -9.47 21.13 2.09
N THR A 221 -8.38 20.83 1.39
CA THR A 221 -7.15 20.28 1.99
C THR A 221 -6.53 21.27 2.99
N VAL A 222 -6.48 22.56 2.66
CA VAL A 222 -5.98 23.60 3.57
C VAL A 222 -6.84 23.69 4.84
N ILE A 223 -8.17 23.66 4.71
CA ILE A 223 -9.11 23.70 5.84
C ILE A 223 -8.91 22.50 6.78
N HIS A 224 -8.85 21.28 6.22
CA HIS A 224 -8.66 20.08 7.04
C HIS A 224 -7.27 20.04 7.69
N ARG A 225 -6.24 20.53 7.00
CA ARG A 225 -4.89 20.63 7.57
C ARG A 225 -4.81 21.63 8.72
N ALA A 226 -5.48 22.77 8.59
CA ALA A 226 -5.59 23.77 9.65
C ALA A 226 -6.39 23.25 10.86
N SER A 227 -7.40 22.40 10.63
CA SER A 227 -8.21 21.79 11.69
C SER A 227 -7.46 20.72 12.51
N LEU A 228 -6.30 20.26 12.02
CA LEU A 228 -5.44 19.26 12.65
C LEU A 228 -4.20 19.83 13.33
N ALA A 229 -3.86 21.09 13.04
CA ALA A 229 -2.72 21.83 13.61
C ALA A 229 -3.09 22.38 15.00
#